data_AF-T2JVU2-F1
#
_entry.id   AF-T2JVU2-F1
#
_cell.length_a   1.000
_cell.length_b   1.000
_cell.length_c   1.000
_cell.angle_alpha   90.00
_cell.angle_beta   90.00
_cell.angle_gamma   90.00
#
_symmetry.space_group_name_H-M   'P 1'
#
loop_
_entity.id
_entity.type
_entity.pdbx_description
1 polymer ?
#
loop_
_entity_poly.entity_id
_entity_poly.type
_entity_poly.pdbx_seq_one_letter_code
_entity_poly.pdbx_strand_id
1 'polypeptide(L)'
;MKEQEPWYSLEKRKTFLKERYSSGSHHYFFELKEAKNGSKYIVIAQRKKVGDEFVGIKFRLFEDEMLEFERILHKMIDISLHNDQSQEPTVKETRDNDIQSLDSDLIPAFFYKLPVTNNWKEFERNTYYLLKLLGIQLIYNFLDERQAGKADGFFKIGNLAVIYDCTLYRGDIAPHKSEQINNYYNCLKQGRMEISETTTEEFYNHHKQVWIITQNKTRQIKVINSIEIKEIAIQDIMNLYQERLITTLRDQSLEIKLRNL
;
A
#
# COMPACT_ATOMS: atom_id res chain seq x y z
N MET A 1 39.37 30.41 23.02
CA MET A 1 38.27 29.85 22.20
C MET A 1 38.08 28.41 22.62
N LYS A 2 36.88 28.02 23.10
CA LYS A 2 36.59 26.61 23.36
C LYS A 2 36.38 25.91 22.02
N GLU A 3 37.18 24.90 21.72
CA GLU A 3 36.99 24.02 20.57
C GLU A 3 35.57 23.44 20.64
N GLN A 4 34.80 23.60 19.58
CA GLN A 4 33.49 22.96 19.45
C GLN A 4 33.71 21.44 19.39
N GLU A 5 33.25 20.72 20.41
CA GLU A 5 33.24 19.26 20.38
C GLU A 5 32.48 18.80 19.12
N PRO A 6 33.01 17.81 18.37
CA PRO A 6 32.34 17.28 17.20
C PRO A 6 30.98 16.70 17.61
N TRP A 7 29.89 17.22 17.03
CA TRP A 7 28.50 16.81 17.29
C TRP A 7 28.18 15.37 16.85
N TYR A 8 29.18 14.59 16.44
CA TYR A 8 29.04 13.21 15.99
C TYR A 8 29.93 12.27 16.83
N SER A 9 29.37 11.14 17.25
CA SER A 9 30.16 10.11 17.93
C SER A 9 31.14 9.45 16.97
N LEU A 10 32.41 9.32 17.37
CA LEU A 10 33.43 8.49 16.71
C LEU A 10 33.20 6.98 16.90
N GLU A 11 32.18 6.58 17.65
CA GLU A 11 31.84 5.18 17.90
C GLU A 11 31.50 4.44 16.60
N LYS A 12 32.23 3.36 16.32
CA LYS A 12 31.92 2.43 15.23
C LYS A 12 30.64 1.66 15.57
N ARG A 13 29.55 2.01 14.89
CA ARG A 13 28.26 1.30 14.96
C ARG A 13 28.26 0.09 14.05
N LYS A 14 27.63 -1.01 14.50
CA LYS A 14 27.40 -2.19 13.68
C LYS A 14 26.67 -1.79 12.40
N THR A 15 27.20 -2.22 11.26
CA THR A 15 26.65 -1.93 9.94
C THR A 15 26.24 -3.23 9.29
N PHE A 16 24.99 -3.31 8.84
CA PHE A 16 24.40 -4.49 8.22
C PHE A 16 24.57 -4.50 6.70
N LEU A 17 24.36 -3.34 6.07
CA LEU A 17 24.38 -3.20 4.62
C LEU A 17 25.03 -1.87 4.24
N LYS A 18 25.72 -1.86 3.10
CA LYS A 18 26.27 -0.64 2.48
C LYS A 18 26.08 -0.70 0.97
N GLU A 19 25.47 0.35 0.42
CA GLU A 19 25.29 0.53 -1.02
C GLU A 19 25.84 1.89 -1.46
N ARG A 20 26.21 1.99 -2.74
CA ARG A 20 26.75 3.21 -3.33
C ARG A 20 26.21 3.42 -4.73
N TYR A 21 25.88 4.66 -5.04
CA TYR A 21 25.53 5.10 -6.39
C TYR A 21 26.32 6.36 -6.72
N SER A 22 26.82 6.48 -7.95
CA SER A 22 27.56 7.66 -8.39
C SER A 22 27.08 8.07 -9.77
N SER A 23 26.84 9.37 -9.94
CA SER A 23 26.44 9.97 -11.20
C SER A 23 27.08 11.34 -11.37
N GLY A 24 28.00 11.45 -12.33
CA GLY A 24 28.80 12.65 -12.56
C GLY A 24 29.55 13.09 -11.29
N SER A 25 29.28 14.32 -10.84
CA SER A 25 29.88 14.89 -9.63
C SER A 25 29.22 14.46 -8.31
N HIS A 26 28.13 13.68 -8.35
CA HIS A 26 27.35 13.30 -7.17
C HIS A 26 27.64 11.85 -6.77
N HIS A 27 27.96 11.65 -5.50
CA HIS A 27 28.22 10.35 -4.90
C HIS A 27 27.26 10.13 -3.74
N TYR A 28 26.48 9.06 -3.81
CA TYR A 28 25.49 8.68 -2.82
C TYR A 28 25.97 7.44 -2.06
N PHE A 29 25.78 7.46 -0.75
CA PHE A 29 26.12 6.39 0.18
C PHE A 29 24.90 6.04 1.01
N PHE A 30 24.54 4.76 1.04
CA PHE A 30 23.43 4.24 1.81
C PHE A 30 23.97 3.20 2.78
N GLU A 31 23.70 3.34 4.07
CA GLU A 31 24.15 2.39 5.09
C GLU A 31 23.01 2.03 6.05
N LEU A 32 22.77 0.73 6.29
CA LEU A 32 21.86 0.24 7.33
C LEU A 32 22.66 -0.10 8.59
N LYS A 33 22.30 0.50 9.73
CA LYS A 33 23.07 0.43 10.98
C LYS A 33 22.21 0.12 12.20
N GLU A 34 22.86 -0.29 13.29
CA GLU A 34 22.25 -0.52 14.61
C GLU A 34 22.61 0.63 15.57
N ALA A 35 21.62 1.16 16.29
CA ALA A 35 21.79 2.18 17.32
C ALA A 35 22.12 1.56 18.70
N LYS A 36 22.41 2.40 19.71
CA LYS A 36 22.76 1.92 21.07
C LYS A 36 21.65 1.10 21.73
N ASN A 37 20.40 1.46 21.46
CA ASN A 37 19.21 0.81 21.99
C ASN A 37 18.79 -0.43 21.17
N GLY A 38 19.60 -0.88 20.20
CA GLY A 38 19.29 -2.01 19.32
C GLY A 38 18.41 -1.67 18.12
N SER A 39 17.80 -0.48 18.07
CA SER A 39 16.97 -0.06 16.92
C SER A 39 17.80 0.10 15.64
N LYS A 40 17.18 -0.14 14.49
CA LYS A 40 17.83 0.04 13.20
C LYS A 40 17.66 1.48 12.70
N TYR A 41 18.63 1.95 11.92
CA TYR A 41 18.51 3.23 11.23
C TYR A 41 19.27 3.20 9.91
N ILE A 42 18.76 3.95 8.94
CA ILE A 42 19.40 4.14 7.63
C ILE A 42 20.15 5.46 7.67
N VAL A 43 21.35 5.47 7.07
CA VAL A 43 22.13 6.66 6.81
C VAL A 43 22.18 6.86 5.31
N ILE A 44 21.75 8.03 4.85
CA ILE A 44 21.88 8.44 3.46
C ILE A 44 22.77 9.67 3.43
N ALA A 45 23.85 9.59 2.67
CA ALA A 45 24.78 10.70 2.47
C ALA A 45 25.00 10.95 0.99
N GLN A 46 24.87 12.20 0.59
CA GLN A 46 25.23 12.67 -0.74
C GLN A 46 26.47 13.55 -0.61
N ARG A 47 27.45 13.34 -1.47
CA ARG A 47 28.67 14.16 -1.58
C ARG A 47 28.82 14.66 -3.00
N LYS A 48 29.19 15.92 -3.15
CA LYS A 48 29.50 16.57 -4.42
C LYS A 48 30.91 17.12 -4.37
N LYS A 49 31.71 16.85 -5.41
CA LYS A 49 33.01 17.51 -5.58
C LYS A 49 32.80 18.92 -6.12
N VAL A 50 33.34 19.93 -5.42
CA VAL A 50 33.31 21.33 -5.82
C VAL A 50 34.72 21.87 -5.70
N GLY A 51 35.41 22.03 -6.83
CA GLY A 51 36.85 22.31 -6.85
C GLY A 51 37.64 21.15 -6.24
N ASP A 52 38.47 21.47 -5.23
CA ASP A 52 39.27 20.49 -4.48
C ASP A 52 38.58 19.97 -3.20
N GLU A 53 37.38 20.45 -2.90
CA GLU A 53 36.63 20.07 -1.69
C GLU A 53 35.42 19.19 -2.00
N PHE A 54 34.99 18.42 -1.00
CA PHE A 54 33.75 17.66 -1.04
C PHE A 54 32.71 18.29 -0.10
N VAL A 55 31.63 18.79 -0.68
CA VAL A 55 30.48 19.31 0.06
C VAL A 55 29.39 18.24 0.05
N GLY A 56 28.72 18.00 1.17
CA GLY A 56 27.72 16.95 1.22
C GLY A 56 26.68 17.12 2.32
N ILE A 57 25.55 16.45 2.12
CA ILE A 57 24.46 16.37 3.08
C ILE A 57 24.38 14.93 3.58
N LYS A 58 24.09 14.77 4.86
CA LYS A 58 23.89 13.47 5.49
C LYS A 58 22.67 13.55 6.37
N PHE A 59 21.75 12.62 6.21
CA PHE A 59 20.64 12.46 7.14
C PHE A 59 20.57 11.01 7.64
N ARG A 60 19.79 10.84 8.70
CA ARG A 60 19.48 9.55 9.31
C ARG A 60 17.98 9.39 9.30
N LEU A 61 17.54 8.16 9.11
CA LEU A 61 16.15 7.77 9.16
C LEU A 61 16.02 6.64 10.17
N PHE A 62 15.31 6.87 11.26
CA PHE A 62 15.15 5.90 12.34
C PHE A 62 13.96 4.96 12.06
N GLU A 63 13.99 3.79 12.70
CA GLU A 63 13.06 2.68 12.47
C GLU A 63 11.57 3.08 12.50
N ASP A 64 11.20 4.00 13.39
CA ASP A 64 9.85 4.53 13.55
C ASP A 64 9.44 5.53 12.46
N GLU A 65 10.40 6.13 11.76
CA GLU A 65 10.17 7.11 10.69
C GLU A 65 10.21 6.46 9.29
N MET A 66 10.84 5.28 9.17
CA MET A 66 11.17 4.65 7.88
C MET A 66 9.96 4.47 6.98
N LEU A 67 8.85 4.01 7.54
CA LEU A 67 7.66 3.65 6.79
C LEU A 67 6.97 4.88 6.16
N GLU A 68 6.88 5.98 6.90
CA GLU A 68 6.25 7.20 6.38
C GLU A 68 7.18 7.91 5.39
N PHE A 69 8.49 7.86 5.64
CA PHE A 69 9.48 8.38 4.71
C PHE A 69 9.47 7.62 3.39
N GLU A 70 9.42 6.28 3.41
CA GLU A 70 9.29 5.44 2.22
C GLU A 70 8.05 5.81 1.40
N ARG A 71 6.89 5.94 2.06
CA ARG A 71 5.62 6.31 1.42
C ARG A 71 5.72 7.64 0.69
N ILE A 72 6.26 8.67 1.36
CA ILE A 72 6.42 10.01 0.79
C ILE A 72 7.46 10.00 -0.34
N LEU A 73 8.59 9.33 -0.15
CA LEU A 73 9.66 9.26 -1.15
C LEU A 73 9.19 8.57 -2.43
N HIS A 74 8.49 7.44 -2.32
CA HIS A 74 7.92 6.76 -3.49
C HIS A 74 6.91 7.65 -4.21
N LYS A 75 5.97 8.27 -3.48
CA LYS A 75 5.01 9.22 -4.08
C LYS A 75 5.73 10.34 -4.84
N MET A 76 6.82 10.88 -4.31
CA MET A 76 7.61 11.92 -4.98
C MET A 76 8.35 11.41 -6.22
N ILE A 77 8.95 10.21 -6.15
CA ILE A 77 9.63 9.58 -7.28
C ILE A 77 8.63 9.30 -8.41
N ASP A 78 7.47 8.73 -8.08
CA ASP A 78 6.41 8.43 -9.05
C ASP A 78 5.97 9.70 -9.76
N ILE A 79 5.65 10.76 -9.00
CA ILE A 79 5.33 12.06 -9.60
C ILE A 79 6.48 12.55 -10.49
N SER A 80 7.73 12.47 -10.04
CA SER A 80 8.88 13.01 -10.78
C SER A 80 9.19 12.26 -12.08
N LEU A 81 9.04 10.94 -12.10
CA LEU A 81 9.30 10.12 -13.28
C LEU A 81 8.17 10.22 -14.31
N HIS A 82 6.96 10.57 -13.88
CA HIS A 82 5.77 10.62 -14.74
C HIS A 82 5.29 12.07 -15.01
N ASN A 83 6.03 13.10 -14.57
CA ASN A 83 5.64 14.51 -14.66
C ASN A 83 5.92 15.22 -15.99
N ASP A 84 5.96 14.49 -17.10
CA ASP A 84 5.97 15.12 -18.42
C ASP A 84 4.56 15.19 -19.03
N GLN A 85 3.53 15.44 -18.21
CA GLN A 85 2.26 16.03 -18.64
C GLN A 85 1.64 16.89 -17.55
N SER A 86 1.89 18.19 -17.62
CA SER A 86 0.95 19.19 -17.13
C SER A 86 -0.35 19.05 -17.92
N GLN A 87 -1.35 18.39 -17.35
CA GLN A 87 -2.72 18.66 -17.70
C GLN A 87 -3.53 18.83 -16.41
N GLU A 88 -4.07 20.03 -16.23
CA GLU A 88 -5.35 20.24 -15.56
C GLU A 88 -6.34 19.13 -15.98
N PRO A 89 -7.36 18.81 -15.15
CA PRO A 89 -8.31 17.73 -15.41
C PRO A 89 -9.14 18.07 -16.65
N THR A 90 -8.54 17.84 -17.79
CA THR A 90 -9.17 17.83 -19.08
C THR A 90 -9.77 16.44 -19.13
N VAL A 91 -11.08 16.39 -19.28
CA VAL A 91 -11.81 15.21 -19.75
C VAL A 91 -11.06 14.73 -21.00
N LYS A 92 -10.11 13.81 -20.82
CA LYS A 92 -9.53 13.09 -21.94
C LYS A 92 -10.60 12.07 -22.30
N GLU A 93 -11.37 12.43 -23.32
CA GLU A 93 -11.87 11.44 -24.26
C GLU A 93 -10.69 10.54 -24.61
N THR A 94 -10.66 9.36 -23.99
CA THR A 94 -9.73 8.32 -24.35
C THR A 94 -9.99 8.04 -25.82
N ARG A 95 -9.03 8.41 -26.68
CA ARG A 95 -9.00 7.89 -28.04
C ARG A 95 -8.85 6.38 -27.91
N ASP A 96 -9.88 5.67 -28.34
CA ASP A 96 -10.13 4.24 -28.25
C ASP A 96 -9.04 3.30 -28.83
N ASN A 97 -7.83 3.77 -29.16
CA ASN A 97 -6.93 3.06 -30.06
C ASN A 97 -5.60 2.54 -29.48
N ASP A 98 -5.31 2.72 -28.19
CA ASP A 98 -4.09 2.14 -27.56
C ASP A 98 -4.36 1.22 -26.36
N ILE A 99 -5.62 0.86 -26.11
CA ILE A 99 -5.91 -0.44 -25.49
C ILE A 99 -5.82 -1.45 -26.63
N GLN A 100 -4.60 -1.89 -26.94
CA GLN A 100 -4.45 -3.19 -27.61
C GLN A 100 -5.33 -4.16 -26.84
N SER A 101 -6.36 -4.68 -27.51
CA SER A 101 -7.39 -5.54 -26.94
C SER A 101 -6.74 -6.50 -25.95
N LEU A 102 -6.96 -6.26 -24.66
CA LEU A 102 -6.61 -7.24 -23.65
C LEU A 102 -7.24 -8.54 -24.13
N ASP A 103 -6.44 -9.59 -24.29
CA ASP A 103 -6.92 -10.85 -24.81
C ASP A 103 -8.13 -11.26 -23.96
N SER A 104 -9.32 -11.29 -24.57
CA SER A 104 -10.58 -11.45 -23.82
C SER A 104 -10.58 -12.72 -22.99
N ASP A 105 -9.76 -13.67 -23.40
CA ASP A 105 -9.54 -14.97 -22.79
C ASP A 105 -8.92 -14.89 -21.39
N LEU A 106 -8.18 -13.80 -21.08
CA LEU A 106 -7.58 -13.57 -19.77
C LEU A 106 -8.47 -12.74 -18.84
N ILE A 107 -9.57 -12.17 -19.33
CA ILE A 107 -10.55 -11.45 -18.50
C ILE A 107 -11.66 -12.44 -18.12
N PRO A 108 -11.79 -12.81 -16.83
CA PRO A 108 -12.87 -13.68 -16.40
C PRO A 108 -14.24 -13.08 -16.72
N ALA A 109 -15.18 -13.88 -17.22
CA ALA A 109 -16.51 -13.43 -17.61
C ALA A 109 -17.28 -12.69 -16.50
N PHE A 110 -16.96 -12.93 -15.23
CA PHE A 110 -17.60 -12.25 -14.11
C PHE A 110 -17.17 -10.77 -13.95
N PHE A 111 -16.07 -10.34 -14.57
CA PHE A 111 -15.59 -8.95 -14.49
C PHE A 111 -16.64 -7.96 -14.98
N TYR A 112 -17.30 -8.27 -16.10
CA TYR A 112 -18.35 -7.44 -16.67
C TYR A 112 -19.58 -7.30 -15.77
N LYS A 113 -19.73 -8.17 -14.77
CA LYS A 113 -20.86 -8.15 -13.84
C LYS A 113 -20.58 -7.27 -12.61
N LEU A 114 -19.32 -7.11 -12.21
CA LEU A 114 -18.95 -6.38 -10.99
C LEU A 114 -19.45 -4.92 -10.97
N PRO A 115 -19.31 -4.13 -12.06
CA PRO A 115 -19.75 -2.73 -12.06
C PRO A 115 -21.27 -2.54 -12.14
N VAL A 116 -22.01 -3.55 -12.60
CA VAL A 116 -23.43 -3.42 -12.98
C VAL A 116 -24.37 -4.29 -12.15
N THR A 117 -23.86 -5.27 -11.41
CA THR A 117 -24.72 -6.17 -10.63
C THR A 117 -25.43 -5.41 -9.52
N ASN A 118 -26.71 -5.75 -9.31
CA ASN A 118 -27.50 -5.35 -8.15
C ASN A 118 -27.67 -6.50 -7.14
N ASN A 119 -27.03 -7.65 -7.39
CA ASN A 119 -27.05 -8.80 -6.52
C ASN A 119 -25.84 -8.75 -5.58
N TRP A 120 -26.08 -8.37 -4.33
CA TRP A 120 -25.02 -8.21 -3.32
C TRP A 120 -24.21 -9.50 -3.12
N LYS A 121 -24.85 -10.68 -3.15
CA LYS A 121 -24.13 -11.99 -3.03
C LYS A 121 -23.18 -12.21 -4.19
N GLU A 122 -23.61 -11.85 -5.39
CA GLU A 122 -22.78 -11.98 -6.58
C GLU A 122 -21.61 -10.98 -6.53
N PHE A 123 -21.87 -9.77 -6.07
CA PHE A 123 -20.83 -8.74 -5.89
C PHE A 123 -19.75 -9.19 -4.90
N GLU A 124 -20.14 -9.66 -3.71
CA GLU A 124 -19.23 -10.18 -2.68
C GLU A 124 -18.38 -11.34 -3.19
N ARG A 125 -19.04 -12.37 -3.75
CA ARG A 125 -18.36 -13.56 -4.26
C ARG A 125 -17.39 -13.23 -5.39
N ASN A 126 -17.82 -12.42 -6.35
CA ASN A 126 -16.97 -12.05 -7.49
C ASN A 126 -15.82 -11.14 -7.05
N THR A 127 -16.01 -10.29 -6.04
CA THR A 127 -14.94 -9.47 -5.46
C THR A 127 -13.89 -10.35 -4.78
N TYR A 128 -14.31 -11.37 -4.02
CA TYR A 128 -13.38 -12.37 -3.47
C TYR A 128 -12.56 -13.06 -4.57
N TYR A 129 -13.20 -13.48 -5.68
CA TYR A 129 -12.48 -14.09 -6.79
C TYR A 129 -11.50 -13.13 -7.47
N LEU A 130 -11.88 -11.86 -7.65
CA LEU A 130 -10.99 -10.83 -8.18
C LEU A 130 -9.74 -10.67 -7.30
N LEU A 131 -9.92 -10.54 -5.98
CA LEU A 131 -8.80 -10.44 -5.03
C LEU A 131 -7.90 -11.68 -5.05
N LYS A 132 -8.47 -12.87 -5.24
CA LYS A 132 -7.71 -14.12 -5.39
C LYS A 132 -6.92 -14.15 -6.71
N LEU A 133 -7.52 -13.69 -7.81
CA LEU A 133 -6.88 -13.59 -9.12
C LEU A 133 -5.77 -12.54 -9.16
N LEU A 134 -5.83 -11.52 -8.30
CA LEU A 134 -4.72 -10.61 -8.07
C LEU A 134 -3.49 -11.30 -7.48
N GLY A 135 -3.54 -12.59 -7.12
CA GLY A 135 -2.41 -13.33 -6.57
C GLY A 135 -2.20 -13.13 -5.08
N ILE A 136 -3.23 -12.65 -4.36
CA ILE A 136 -3.21 -12.55 -2.90
C ILE A 136 -3.35 -13.98 -2.32
N GLN A 137 -2.25 -14.52 -1.81
CA GLN A 137 -2.20 -15.93 -1.36
C GLN A 137 -2.98 -16.16 -0.06
N LEU A 138 -2.86 -15.24 0.91
CA LEU A 138 -3.55 -15.32 2.20
C LEU A 138 -4.83 -14.49 2.12
N ILE A 139 -5.89 -15.07 1.56
CA ILE A 139 -7.22 -14.46 1.50
C ILE A 139 -8.29 -15.43 2.00
N TYR A 140 -9.11 -14.93 2.91
CA TYR A 140 -10.19 -15.64 3.56
C TYR A 140 -11.50 -14.89 3.30
N ASN A 141 -12.55 -15.65 2.99
CA ASN A 141 -13.90 -15.11 2.88
C ASN A 141 -14.77 -15.72 3.97
N PHE A 142 -15.76 -14.96 4.44
CA PHE A 142 -16.67 -15.35 5.52
C PHE A 142 -18.13 -15.48 5.01
N LEU A 143 -18.30 -15.76 3.71
CA LEU A 143 -19.59 -15.68 3.00
C LEU A 143 -20.65 -16.67 3.50
N ASP A 144 -20.23 -17.81 4.05
CA ASP A 144 -21.12 -18.90 4.48
C ASP A 144 -21.55 -18.79 5.96
N GLU A 145 -20.93 -17.90 6.74
CA GLU A 145 -21.19 -17.72 8.17
C GLU A 145 -21.85 -16.36 8.43
N ARG A 146 -23.15 -16.25 8.13
CA ARG A 146 -23.91 -15.04 8.46
C ARG A 146 -24.00 -14.84 9.98
N GLN A 147 -23.09 -14.06 10.53
CA GLN A 147 -23.24 -13.40 11.82
C GLN A 147 -23.30 -11.89 11.56
N ALA A 148 -24.36 -11.25 12.04
CA ALA A 148 -24.50 -9.80 11.93
C ALA A 148 -23.25 -9.11 12.52
N GLY A 149 -22.60 -8.25 11.74
CA GLY A 149 -21.39 -7.52 12.14
C GLY A 149 -20.06 -8.17 11.74
N LYS A 150 -20.05 -9.35 11.10
CA LYS A 150 -18.84 -9.95 10.50
C LYS A 150 -18.55 -9.27 9.16
N ALA A 151 -17.26 -9.18 8.80
CA ALA A 151 -16.83 -8.69 7.49
C ALA A 151 -17.04 -9.76 6.42
N ASP A 152 -16.96 -9.40 5.14
CA ASP A 152 -17.02 -10.38 4.04
C ASP A 152 -15.71 -11.16 3.89
N GLY A 153 -14.59 -10.57 4.29
CA GLY A 153 -13.33 -11.28 4.27
C GLY A 153 -12.15 -10.51 4.89
N PHE A 154 -11.03 -11.22 4.89
CA PHE A 154 -9.75 -10.75 5.38
C PHE A 154 -8.65 -11.21 4.44
N PHE A 155 -7.66 -10.37 4.17
CA PHE A 155 -6.47 -10.81 3.45
C PHE A 155 -5.17 -10.19 3.98
N LYS A 156 -4.08 -10.89 3.70
CA LYS A 156 -2.71 -10.45 3.92
C LYS A 156 -1.88 -10.60 2.67
N ILE A 157 -1.05 -9.59 2.40
CA ILE A 157 -0.02 -9.63 1.38
C ILE A 157 1.17 -8.81 1.86
N GLY A 158 2.34 -9.45 1.94
CA GLY A 158 3.52 -8.83 2.54
C GLY A 158 3.24 -8.26 3.92
N ASN A 159 3.44 -6.95 4.12
CA ASN A 159 3.18 -6.25 5.36
C ASN A 159 1.80 -5.55 5.41
N LEU A 160 0.91 -5.81 4.45
CA LEU A 160 -0.45 -5.28 4.43
C LEU A 160 -1.45 -6.32 4.96
N ALA A 161 -2.31 -5.90 5.88
CA ALA A 161 -3.44 -6.67 6.42
C ALA A 161 -4.73 -5.88 6.23
N VAL A 162 -5.72 -6.49 5.58
CA VAL A 162 -6.97 -5.80 5.21
C VAL A 162 -8.17 -6.62 5.64
N ILE A 163 -9.08 -6.00 6.40
CA ILE A 163 -10.46 -6.46 6.52
C ILE A 163 -11.27 -5.75 5.45
N TYR A 164 -12.03 -6.50 4.64
CA TYR A 164 -12.87 -5.91 3.60
C TYR A 164 -14.34 -6.32 3.76
N ASP A 165 -15.22 -5.40 3.36
CA ASP A 165 -16.67 -5.57 3.36
C ASP A 165 -17.21 -4.88 2.09
N CYS A 166 -18.07 -5.57 1.36
CA CYS A 166 -18.59 -5.16 0.08
C CYS A 166 -19.99 -4.55 0.27
N THR A 167 -20.30 -3.52 -0.52
CA THR A 167 -21.67 -2.99 -0.51
C THR A 167 -22.05 -2.39 -1.85
N LEU A 168 -23.32 -2.57 -2.20
CA LEU A 168 -23.97 -1.90 -3.32
C LEU A 168 -24.57 -0.55 -2.92
N TYR A 169 -24.42 -0.13 -1.65
CA TYR A 169 -24.90 1.18 -1.20
C TYR A 169 -24.11 2.31 -1.87
N ARG A 170 -24.85 3.25 -2.46
CA ARG A 170 -24.27 4.33 -3.29
C ARG A 170 -24.14 5.67 -2.56
N GLY A 171 -24.67 5.80 -1.35
CA GLY A 171 -24.62 7.03 -0.56
C GLY A 171 -23.32 7.18 0.23
N ASP A 172 -23.33 8.02 1.26
CA ASP A 172 -22.15 8.23 2.10
C ASP A 172 -21.88 7.04 3.03
N ILE A 173 -20.78 6.34 2.79
CA ILE A 173 -20.38 5.13 3.51
C ILE A 173 -20.13 5.40 5.00
N ALA A 174 -19.50 6.52 5.32
CA ALA A 174 -19.02 6.83 6.67
C ALA A 174 -20.14 6.78 7.74
N PRO A 175 -21.30 7.46 7.56
CA PRO A 175 -22.42 7.34 8.49
C PRO A 175 -23.12 5.98 8.38
N HIS A 176 -23.35 5.48 7.16
CA HIS A 176 -24.14 4.27 6.91
C HIS A 176 -23.53 3.00 7.52
N LYS A 177 -22.20 2.86 7.47
CA LYS A 177 -21.47 1.69 7.98
C LYS A 177 -20.65 1.98 9.25
N SER A 178 -20.96 3.05 9.97
CA SER A 178 -20.17 3.50 11.13
C SER A 178 -19.93 2.40 12.19
N GLU A 179 -20.96 1.64 12.55
CA GLU A 179 -20.87 0.54 13.51
C GLU A 179 -20.00 -0.61 12.98
N GLN A 180 -20.22 -1.04 11.75
CA GLN A 180 -19.42 -2.10 11.10
C GLN A 180 -17.95 -1.69 10.99
N ILE A 181 -17.67 -0.47 10.54
CA ILE A 181 -16.32 0.08 10.45
C ILE A 181 -15.63 0.08 11.81
N ASN A 182 -16.35 0.47 12.88
CA ASN A 182 -15.79 0.46 14.23
C ASN A 182 -15.48 -0.97 14.71
N ASN A 183 -16.31 -1.95 14.37
CA ASN A 183 -16.05 -3.36 14.68
C ASN A 183 -14.78 -3.85 13.95
N TYR A 184 -14.66 -3.60 12.65
CA TYR A 184 -13.48 -4.00 11.87
C TYR A 184 -12.20 -3.32 12.36
N TYR A 185 -12.28 -2.03 12.69
CA TYR A 185 -11.18 -1.31 13.31
C TYR A 185 -10.74 -1.95 14.63
N ASN A 186 -11.69 -2.31 15.51
CA ASN A 186 -11.38 -2.95 16.79
C ASN A 186 -10.76 -4.34 16.60
N CYS A 187 -11.21 -5.12 15.61
CA CYS A 187 -10.57 -6.38 15.23
C CYS A 187 -9.12 -6.16 14.78
N LEU A 188 -8.89 -5.21 13.85
CA LEU A 188 -7.53 -4.92 13.38
C LEU A 188 -6.61 -4.40 14.48
N LYS A 189 -7.15 -3.61 15.41
CA LYS A 189 -6.40 -3.07 16.56
C LYS A 189 -5.80 -4.18 17.44
N GLN A 190 -6.46 -5.34 17.54
CA GLN A 190 -5.95 -6.47 18.33
C GLN A 190 -4.70 -7.10 17.68
N GLY A 191 -4.49 -6.90 16.37
CA GLY A 191 -3.32 -7.43 15.66
C GLY A 191 -3.35 -8.95 15.45
N ARG A 192 -4.47 -9.61 15.75
CA ARG A 192 -4.71 -11.03 15.48
C ARG A 192 -6.17 -11.27 15.15
N MET A 193 -6.46 -12.31 14.37
CA MET A 193 -7.81 -12.73 14.03
C MET A 193 -7.90 -14.26 13.98
N GLU A 194 -8.89 -14.82 14.67
CA GLU A 194 -9.28 -16.22 14.51
C GLU A 194 -10.13 -16.33 13.23
N ILE A 195 -9.60 -17.06 12.24
CA ILE A 195 -10.25 -17.27 10.94
C ILE A 195 -11.15 -18.51 11.01
N SER A 196 -10.67 -19.56 11.66
CA SER A 196 -11.38 -20.82 11.90
C SER A 196 -10.89 -21.44 13.22
N GLU A 197 -11.50 -22.54 13.66
CA GLU A 197 -11.10 -23.26 14.88
C GLU A 197 -9.62 -23.65 14.92
N THR A 198 -8.98 -23.77 13.76
CA THR A 198 -7.59 -24.22 13.61
C THR A 198 -6.65 -23.16 13.03
N THR A 199 -7.19 -22.03 12.59
CA THR A 199 -6.41 -21.00 11.87
C THR A 199 -6.55 -19.65 12.55
N THR A 200 -5.44 -19.15 13.07
CA THR A 200 -5.31 -17.81 13.63
C THR A 200 -4.25 -17.05 12.85
N GLU A 201 -4.61 -15.87 12.37
CA GLU A 201 -3.70 -14.98 11.65
C GLU A 201 -3.21 -13.86 12.56
N GLU A 202 -1.90 -13.70 12.64
CA GLU A 202 -1.26 -12.61 13.38
C GLU A 202 -0.69 -11.55 12.43
N PHE A 203 -0.88 -10.27 12.79
CA PHE A 203 -0.54 -9.12 11.95
C PHE A 203 -0.23 -7.86 12.79
N TYR A 204 0.37 -8.03 13.98
CA TYR A 204 0.71 -6.93 14.90
C TYR A 204 1.51 -5.80 14.23
N ASN A 205 2.52 -6.15 13.44
CA ASN A 205 3.43 -5.19 12.78
C ASN A 205 3.02 -4.82 11.35
N HIS A 206 1.83 -5.23 10.91
CA HIS A 206 1.34 -4.94 9.56
C HIS A 206 0.71 -3.54 9.48
N HIS A 207 0.74 -2.98 8.28
CA HIS A 207 -0.16 -1.90 7.87
C HIS A 207 -1.58 -2.44 7.82
N LYS A 208 -2.48 -1.77 8.52
CA LYS A 208 -3.84 -2.25 8.72
C LYS A 208 -4.80 -1.34 8.00
N GLN A 209 -5.66 -1.91 7.17
CA GLN A 209 -6.67 -1.16 6.45
C GLN A 209 -8.04 -1.81 6.58
N VAL A 210 -9.07 -0.98 6.71
CA VAL A 210 -10.47 -1.40 6.54
C VAL A 210 -10.91 -0.91 5.17
N TRP A 211 -11.33 -1.84 4.32
CA TRP A 211 -11.84 -1.53 2.98
C TRP A 211 -13.34 -1.73 2.92
N ILE A 212 -14.07 -0.69 2.55
CA ILE A 212 -15.44 -0.82 2.10
C ILE A 212 -15.43 -0.80 0.58
N ILE A 213 -15.65 -1.96 -0.05
CA ILE A 213 -15.57 -2.11 -1.51
C ILE A 213 -16.94 -1.79 -2.12
N THR A 214 -16.96 -0.84 -3.06
CA THR A 214 -18.20 -0.32 -3.67
C THR A 214 -18.10 -0.22 -5.18
N GLN A 215 -19.21 0.08 -5.85
CA GLN A 215 -19.24 0.46 -7.27
C GLN A 215 -18.98 1.96 -7.50
N ASN A 216 -18.67 2.74 -6.44
CA ASN A 216 -18.57 4.19 -6.52
C ASN A 216 -17.13 4.64 -6.80
N LYS A 217 -16.46 5.23 -5.79
CA LYS A 217 -15.18 5.90 -5.91
C LYS A 217 -14.24 5.46 -4.79
N THR A 218 -12.96 5.40 -5.12
CA THR A 218 -11.92 5.20 -4.12
C THR A 218 -11.66 6.51 -3.37
N ARG A 219 -11.67 6.45 -2.04
CA ARG A 219 -11.30 7.56 -1.16
C ARG A 219 -10.92 7.07 0.23
N GLN A 220 -10.00 7.79 0.86
CA GLN A 220 -9.79 7.65 2.29
C GLN A 220 -10.96 8.29 3.05
N ILE A 221 -11.62 7.50 3.91
CA ILE A 221 -12.70 7.97 4.78
C ILE A 221 -12.09 8.64 6.01
N LYS A 222 -11.18 7.94 6.71
CA LYS A 222 -10.50 8.45 7.91
C LYS A 222 -9.27 7.59 8.24
N VAL A 223 -8.42 8.09 9.15
CA VAL A 223 -7.31 7.35 9.74
C VAL A 223 -7.45 7.39 11.26
N ILE A 224 -7.35 6.24 11.93
CA ILE A 224 -7.44 6.13 13.39
C ILE A 224 -6.28 5.26 13.88
N ASN A 225 -5.41 5.79 14.74
CA ASN A 225 -4.28 5.04 15.32
C ASN A 225 -3.47 4.25 14.28
N SER A 226 -3.08 4.89 13.16
CA SER A 226 -2.38 4.29 12.00
C SER A 226 -3.15 3.24 11.19
N ILE A 227 -4.42 2.96 11.53
CA ILE A 227 -5.32 2.12 10.73
C ILE A 227 -6.07 3.03 9.74
N GLU A 228 -5.93 2.74 8.45
CA GLU A 228 -6.59 3.49 7.39
C GLU A 228 -7.96 2.89 7.10
N ILE A 229 -8.98 3.74 6.96
CA ILE A 229 -10.34 3.31 6.61
C ILE A 229 -10.67 3.94 5.27
N LYS A 230 -10.98 3.11 4.29
CA LYS A 230 -11.11 3.50 2.88
C LYS A 230 -12.41 2.97 2.28
N GLU A 231 -12.99 3.77 1.41
CA GLU A 231 -13.90 3.30 0.38
C GLU A 231 -13.05 2.95 -0.83
N ILE A 232 -13.19 1.75 -1.39
CA ILE A 232 -12.43 1.30 -2.56
C ILE A 232 -13.43 0.98 -3.68
N ALA A 233 -13.26 1.63 -4.83
CA ALA A 233 -14.03 1.28 -6.01
C ALA A 233 -13.57 -0.06 -6.57
N ILE A 234 -14.52 -0.95 -6.87
CA ILE A 234 -14.23 -2.24 -7.50
C ILE A 234 -13.48 -2.08 -8.83
N GLN A 235 -13.73 -0.98 -9.53
CA GLN A 235 -13.06 -0.65 -10.78
C GLN A 235 -11.54 -0.50 -10.60
N ASP A 236 -11.08 0.06 -9.48
CA ASP A 236 -9.64 0.25 -9.26
C ASP A 236 -8.94 -1.08 -8.98
N ILE A 237 -9.62 -2.01 -8.31
CA ILE A 237 -9.13 -3.39 -8.12
C ILE A 237 -9.08 -4.12 -9.48
N MET A 238 -10.08 -3.92 -10.35
CA MET A 238 -10.09 -4.47 -11.70
C MET A 238 -8.95 -3.90 -12.57
N ASN A 239 -8.72 -2.59 -12.50
CA ASN A 239 -7.63 -1.93 -13.22
C ASN A 239 -6.26 -2.48 -12.78
N LEU A 240 -6.08 -2.68 -11.47
CA LEU A 240 -4.87 -3.28 -10.92
C LEU A 240 -4.65 -4.72 -11.42
N TYR A 241 -5.72 -5.49 -11.59
CA TYR A 241 -5.63 -6.83 -12.19
C TYR A 241 -5.19 -6.77 -13.65
N GLN A 242 -5.80 -5.89 -14.45
CA GLN A 242 -5.44 -5.71 -15.86
C GLN A 242 -3.97 -5.27 -16.00
N GLU A 243 -3.53 -4.36 -15.13
CA GLU A 243 -2.13 -3.93 -15.10
C GLU A 243 -1.19 -5.08 -14.76
N ARG A 244 -1.57 -5.96 -13.82
CA ARG A 244 -0.79 -7.17 -13.48
C ARG A 244 -0.66 -8.14 -14.65
N LEU A 245 -1.62 -8.19 -15.58
CA LEU A 245 -1.52 -9.04 -16.76
C LEU A 245 -0.51 -8.53 -17.79
N ILE A 246 -0.36 -7.21 -17.93
CA ILE A 246 0.50 -6.60 -18.95
C ILE A 246 1.92 -6.35 -18.44
N THR A 247 2.08 -6.17 -17.12
CA THR A 247 3.36 -5.76 -16.53
C THR A 247 3.99 -6.87 -15.69
N THR A 248 5.31 -6.85 -15.55
CA THR A 248 6.04 -7.74 -14.64
C THR A 248 5.94 -7.23 -13.19
N LEU A 249 4.71 -7.14 -12.68
CA LEU A 249 4.41 -6.73 -11.31
C LEU A 249 4.89 -7.82 -10.34
N ARG A 250 5.97 -7.54 -9.59
CA ARG A 250 6.43 -8.39 -8.49
C ARG A 250 5.52 -8.22 -7.27
N ASP A 251 5.50 -9.19 -6.37
CA ASP A 251 4.61 -9.20 -5.20
C ASP A 251 4.76 -7.97 -4.30
N GLN A 252 5.98 -7.46 -4.11
CA GLN A 252 6.23 -6.20 -3.37
C GLN A 252 5.59 -4.99 -4.04
N SER A 253 5.61 -4.92 -5.37
CA SER A 253 4.98 -3.84 -6.12
C SER A 253 3.45 -3.93 -6.06
N LEU A 254 2.89 -5.13 -6.02
CA LEU A 254 1.45 -5.32 -5.81
C LEU A 254 1.03 -4.90 -4.41
N GLU A 255 1.76 -5.29 -3.37
CA GLU A 255 1.50 -4.86 -1.99
C GLU A 255 1.42 -3.34 -1.89
N ILE A 256 2.41 -2.64 -2.46
CA ILE A 256 2.46 -1.18 -2.44
C ILE A 256 1.25 -0.58 -3.17
N LYS A 257 0.88 -1.12 -4.33
CA LYS A 257 -0.27 -0.62 -5.08
C LYS A 257 -1.59 -0.85 -4.34
N LEU A 258 -1.81 -2.05 -3.80
CA LEU A 258 -2.98 -2.33 -2.98
C LEU A 258 -3.04 -1.39 -1.78
N ARG A 259 -1.93 -1.20 -1.06
CA ARG A 259 -1.86 -0.30 0.08
C ARG A 259 -2.23 1.15 -0.29
N ASN A 260 -1.90 1.58 -1.51
CA ASN A 260 -2.08 2.95 -1.98
C ASN A 260 -3.36 3.19 -2.79
N LEU A 261 -4.20 2.17 -3.02
CA LEU A 261 -5.61 2.38 -3.36
C LEU A 261 -6.25 3.24 -2.26
#